data_AF-A0A447JQ44-F1
#
_entry.id   AF-A0A447JQ44-F1
#
_cell.length_a   1.000
_cell.length_b   1.000
_cell.length_c   1.000
_cell.angle_alpha   90.00
_cell.angle_beta   90.00
_cell.angle_gamma   90.00
#
_symmetry.space_group_name_H-M   'P 1'
#
loop_
_entity.id
_entity.type
_entity.pdbx_description
1 polymer ?
#
loop_
_entity_poly.entity_id
_entity_poly.type
_entity_poly.pdbx_seq_one_letter_code
_entity_poly.pdbx_strand_id
1 'polypeptide(L)'
;MKKLSPGYTVTIGAKNFTRVFTDEGIQKPFFAIFVWTVVFSVLTVVLTVAVGMVLACLVQWEALKGKAIYRVLLILPYAVPSFISILIFKGLFNQSFGEINMMLSALFGIKPAWFSDPNTARAMVIIVNTWLGYPYMMILLHGTAESDSG
;
A
#
# COMPACT_ATOMS: atom_id res chain seq x y z
N MET A 1 4.77 15.57 47.89
CA MET A 1 4.40 14.13 47.89
C MET A 1 4.97 13.46 46.65
N LYS A 2 5.84 12.46 46.82
CA LYS A 2 6.46 11.71 45.72
C LYS A 2 5.48 10.63 45.26
N LYS A 3 5.08 10.63 43.98
CA LYS A 3 4.23 9.57 43.42
C LYS A 3 5.02 8.26 43.43
N LEU A 4 4.47 7.20 44.03
CA LEU A 4 5.08 5.87 44.05
C LEU A 4 4.60 5.08 42.84
N SER A 5 5.53 4.49 42.09
CA SER A 5 5.24 3.55 41.01
C SER A 5 5.31 2.11 41.53
N PRO A 6 4.50 1.17 41.00
CA PRO A 6 3.64 1.30 39.83
C PRO A 6 2.27 1.93 40.14
N GLY A 7 1.73 2.71 39.18
CA GLY A 7 0.35 3.20 39.25
C GLY A 7 -0.67 2.10 38.96
N TYR A 8 -1.91 2.27 39.41
CA TYR A 8 -3.03 1.37 39.13
C TYR A 8 -3.98 1.97 38.07
N THR A 9 -4.67 1.12 37.31
CA THR A 9 -5.65 1.57 36.31
C THR A 9 -6.86 2.21 37.01
N VAL A 10 -7.31 3.35 36.49
CA VAL A 10 -8.49 4.07 37.00
C VAL A 10 -9.39 4.46 35.84
N THR A 11 -10.70 4.47 36.08
CA THR A 11 -11.67 4.94 35.09
C THR A 11 -11.49 6.44 34.87
N ILE A 12 -11.18 6.82 33.64
CA ILE A 12 -10.91 8.21 33.25
C ILE A 12 -12.00 8.83 32.37
N GLY A 13 -13.09 8.11 32.11
CA GLY A 13 -14.21 8.57 31.28
C GLY A 13 -13.75 8.99 29.88
N ALA A 14 -14.24 10.14 29.40
CA ALA A 14 -13.94 10.67 28.06
C ALA A 14 -12.63 11.49 27.98
N LYS A 15 -11.78 11.48 29.01
CA LYS A 15 -10.55 12.30 29.06
C LYS A 15 -9.59 12.02 27.89
N ASN A 16 -9.51 10.78 27.42
CA ASN A 16 -8.65 10.44 26.27
C ASN A 16 -9.18 11.02 24.96
N PHE A 17 -10.50 10.96 24.72
CA PHE A 17 -11.10 11.47 23.50
C PHE A 17 -11.05 12.99 23.44
N THR A 18 -11.42 13.67 24.53
CA THR A 18 -11.34 15.13 24.63
C THR A 18 -9.92 15.64 24.41
N ARG A 19 -8.90 14.94 24.92
CA ARG A 19 -7.50 15.28 24.70
C ARG A 19 -7.10 15.36 23.22
N VAL A 20 -7.65 14.48 22.36
CA VAL A 20 -7.39 14.53 20.91
C VAL A 20 -7.90 15.85 20.29
N PHE A 21 -8.99 16.41 20.83
CA PHE A 21 -9.63 17.64 20.33
C PHE A 21 -9.26 18.91 21.11
N THR A 22 -8.52 18.81 22.21
CA THR A 22 -8.11 19.98 23.02
C THR A 22 -6.60 20.20 23.05
N ASP A 23 -5.79 19.18 22.77
CA ASP A 23 -4.34 19.28 22.77
C ASP A 23 -3.85 19.70 21.37
N GLU A 24 -3.41 20.96 21.23
CA GLU A 24 -2.94 21.51 19.96
C GLU A 24 -1.74 20.74 19.38
N GLY A 25 -0.95 20.07 20.23
CA GLY A 25 0.16 19.23 19.81
C GLY A 25 -0.29 17.94 19.11
N ILE A 26 -1.52 17.48 19.36
CA ILE A 26 -2.09 16.25 18.81
C ILE A 26 -2.99 16.55 17.60
N GLN A 27 -3.77 17.63 17.66
CA GLN A 27 -4.75 17.96 16.62
C GLN A 27 -4.14 18.15 15.23
N LYS A 28 -3.07 18.94 15.15
CA LYS A 28 -2.41 19.27 13.87
C LYS A 28 -1.89 18.02 13.14
N PRO A 29 -1.07 17.15 13.76
CA PRO A 29 -0.62 15.93 13.10
C PRO A 29 -1.77 14.95 12.88
N PHE A 30 -2.76 14.89 13.78
CA PHE A 30 -3.92 13.99 13.62
C PHE A 30 -4.68 14.27 12.32
N PHE A 31 -5.04 15.53 12.05
CA PHE A 31 -5.78 15.86 10.83
C PHE A 31 -4.95 15.62 9.57
N ALA A 32 -3.66 15.97 9.59
CA ALA A 32 -2.77 15.73 8.46
C ALA A 32 -2.60 14.23 8.13
N ILE A 33 -2.45 13.39 9.17
CA ILE A 33 -2.37 11.93 9.03
C ILE A 33 -3.71 11.39 8.53
N PHE A 34 -4.83 11.84 9.09
CA PHE A 34 -6.16 11.41 8.68
C PHE A 34 -6.43 11.67 7.20
N VAL A 35 -6.18 12.89 6.72
CA VAL A 35 -6.32 13.24 5.29
C VAL A 35 -5.42 12.36 4.43
N TRP A 36 -4.17 12.14 4.86
CA TRP A 36 -3.27 11.25 4.14
C TRP A 36 -3.77 9.81 4.08
N THR A 37 -4.28 9.26 5.19
CA THR A 37 -4.83 7.91 5.24
C THR A 37 -6.02 7.76 4.29
N VAL A 38 -6.93 8.74 4.26
CA VAL A 38 -8.07 8.73 3.32
C VAL A 38 -7.59 8.76 1.87
N VAL A 39 -6.68 9.68 1.53
CA VAL A 39 -6.11 9.80 0.18
C VAL A 39 -5.39 8.50 -0.21
N PHE A 40 -4.59 7.94 0.68
CA PHE A 40 -3.88 6.68 0.48
C PHE A 40 -4.84 5.52 0.19
N SER A 41 -5.90 5.38 0.97
CA SER A 41 -6.92 4.35 0.78
C SER A 41 -7.63 4.50 -0.55
N VAL A 42 -8.09 5.72 -0.89
CA VAL A 42 -8.78 5.97 -2.17
C VAL A 42 -7.87 5.69 -3.35
N LEU A 43 -6.63 6.21 -3.34
CA LEU A 43 -5.67 5.98 -4.42
C LEU A 43 -5.33 4.50 -4.58
N THR A 44 -5.13 3.78 -3.47
CA THR A 44 -4.90 2.33 -3.50
C THR A 44 -6.07 1.61 -4.17
N VAL A 45 -7.30 1.88 -3.75
CA VAL A 45 -8.48 1.19 -4.28
C VAL A 45 -8.63 1.48 -5.77
N VAL A 46 -8.53 2.75 -6.19
CA VAL A 46 -8.62 3.14 -7.60
C VAL A 46 -7.55 2.44 -8.44
N LEU A 47 -6.29 2.44 -8.00
CA LEU A 47 -5.19 1.84 -8.76
C LEU A 47 -5.29 0.31 -8.82
N THR A 48 -5.60 -0.35 -7.70
CA THR A 48 -5.73 -1.81 -7.65
C THR A 48 -6.91 -2.31 -8.46
N VAL A 49 -8.05 -1.60 -8.43
CA VAL A 49 -9.21 -1.91 -9.27
C VAL A 49 -8.89 -1.66 -10.75
N ALA A 50 -8.30 -0.52 -11.10
CA ALA A 50 -7.97 -0.22 -12.49
C ALA A 50 -7.00 -1.24 -13.10
N VAL A 51 -5.91 -1.54 -12.40
CA VAL A 51 -4.92 -2.55 -12.84
C VAL A 51 -5.55 -3.94 -12.86
N GLY A 52 -6.27 -4.31 -11.80
CA GLY A 52 -6.93 -5.62 -11.69
C GLY A 52 -7.96 -5.85 -12.80
N MET A 53 -8.74 -4.83 -13.15
CA MET A 53 -9.74 -4.88 -14.23
C MET A 53 -9.08 -5.08 -15.59
N VAL A 54 -8.07 -4.26 -15.92
CA VAL A 54 -7.34 -4.37 -17.19
C VAL A 54 -6.74 -5.77 -17.34
N LEU A 55 -6.10 -6.28 -16.29
CA LEU A 55 -5.51 -7.63 -16.31
C LEU A 55 -6.56 -8.74 -16.39
N ALA A 56 -7.70 -8.60 -15.69
CA ALA A 56 -8.78 -9.58 -15.74
C ALA A 56 -9.35 -9.71 -17.15
N CYS A 57 -9.61 -8.58 -17.83
CA CYS A 57 -10.07 -8.56 -19.22
C CYS A 57 -9.03 -9.19 -20.16
N LEU A 58 -7.75 -8.87 -19.99
CA LEU A 58 -6.67 -9.44 -20.80
C LEU A 58 -6.57 -10.96 -20.66
N VAL A 59 -6.66 -11.49 -19.44
CA VAL A 59 -6.55 -12.94 -19.17
C VAL A 59 -7.77 -13.72 -19.69
N GLN A 60 -8.94 -13.09 -19.80
CA GLN A 60 -10.14 -13.68 -20.40
C GLN A 60 -10.17 -13.61 -21.92
N TRP A 61 -9.32 -12.80 -22.55
CA TRP A 61 -9.37 -12.57 -23.99
C TRP A 61 -9.06 -13.86 -24.78
N GLU A 62 -10.00 -14.30 -25.63
CA GLU A 62 -9.90 -15.55 -26.40
C GLU A 62 -8.67 -15.60 -27.33
N ALA A 63 -8.22 -14.45 -27.84
CA ALA A 63 -7.05 -14.35 -28.70
C ALA A 63 -5.72 -14.59 -27.94
N LEU A 64 -5.74 -14.52 -26.61
CA LEU A 64 -4.54 -14.67 -25.78
C LEU A 64 -4.15 -16.15 -25.64
N LYS A 65 -3.18 -16.57 -26.44
CA LYS A 65 -2.55 -17.89 -26.30
C LYS A 65 -1.77 -17.95 -24.99
N GLY A 66 -1.98 -19.01 -24.19
CA GLY A 66 -1.25 -19.22 -22.94
C GLY A 66 -1.86 -18.55 -21.70
N LYS A 67 -3.15 -18.22 -21.70
CA LYS A 67 -3.89 -17.60 -20.58
C LYS A 67 -3.62 -18.23 -19.19
N ALA A 68 -3.44 -19.55 -19.14
CA ALA A 68 -3.16 -20.26 -17.89
C ALA A 68 -1.81 -19.85 -17.25
N ILE A 69 -0.76 -19.64 -18.06
CA ILE A 69 0.56 -19.24 -17.58
C ILE A 69 0.51 -17.79 -17.06
N TYR A 70 -0.08 -16.88 -17.84
CA TYR A 70 -0.24 -15.49 -17.41
C TYR A 70 -1.03 -15.37 -16.11
N ARG A 71 -2.11 -16.15 -15.96
CA ARG A 71 -2.90 -16.17 -14.72
C ARG A 71 -2.06 -16.55 -13.51
N VAL A 72 -1.24 -17.59 -13.60
CA VAL A 72 -0.37 -18.02 -12.50
C VAL A 72 0.65 -16.93 -12.17
N LEU A 73 1.34 -16.39 -13.18
CA LEU A 73 2.37 -15.37 -12.99
C LEU A 73 1.80 -14.09 -12.34
N LEU A 74 0.61 -13.65 -12.76
CA LEU A 74 -0.01 -12.42 -12.25
C LEU A 74 -0.51 -12.55 -10.81
N ILE A 75 -0.76 -13.78 -10.33
CA ILE A 75 -1.22 -14.06 -8.95
C ILE A 75 -0.03 -14.24 -7.98
N LEU A 76 1.19 -14.46 -8.49
CA LEU A 76 2.39 -14.68 -7.66
C LEU A 76 2.59 -13.63 -6.56
N PRO A 77 2.42 -12.32 -6.80
CA PRO A 77 2.60 -11.31 -5.75
C PRO A 77 1.70 -11.49 -4.53
N TYR A 78 0.51 -12.07 -4.73
CA TYR A 78 -0.45 -12.36 -3.66
C TYR A 78 -0.23 -13.75 -3.03
N ALA A 79 0.35 -14.69 -3.77
CA ALA A 79 0.69 -16.01 -3.25
C ALA A 79 1.83 -15.96 -2.21
N VAL A 80 2.73 -14.99 -2.33
CA VAL A 80 3.83 -14.77 -1.38
C VAL A 80 3.34 -13.97 -0.17
N PRO A 81 3.74 -14.33 1.07
CA PRO A 81 3.41 -13.53 2.25
C PRO A 81 3.85 -12.07 2.12
N SER A 82 2.91 -11.14 2.30
CA SER A 82 3.12 -9.70 2.09
C SER A 82 4.28 -9.12 2.91
N PHE A 83 4.51 -9.63 4.13
CA PHE A 83 5.61 -9.19 4.99
C PHE A 83 6.98 -9.33 4.32
N ILE A 84 7.25 -10.46 3.66
CA ILE A 84 8.52 -10.71 2.98
C ILE A 84 8.67 -9.78 1.78
N SER A 85 7.61 -9.64 0.98
CA SER A 85 7.60 -8.72 -0.16
C SER A 85 7.89 -7.28 0.25
N ILE A 86 7.31 -6.81 1.35
CA ILE A 86 7.57 -5.46 1.89
C ILE A 86 9.04 -5.28 2.28
N LEU A 87 9.67 -6.28 2.91
CA LEU A 87 11.09 -6.22 3.26
C LEU A 87 12.00 -6.21 2.03
N ILE A 88 11.65 -6.98 1.00
CA ILE A 88 12.38 -6.98 -0.28
C ILE A 88 12.27 -5.58 -0.91
N PHE A 89 11.06 -5.02 -1.03
CA PHE A 89 10.88 -3.66 -1.55
C PHE A 89 11.64 -2.63 -0.73
N LYS A 90 11.66 -2.74 0.60
CA LYS A 90 12.45 -1.86 1.47
C LYS A 90 13.94 -1.89 1.10
N GLY A 91 14.49 -3.06 0.76
CA GLY A 91 15.85 -3.20 0.25
C GLY A 91 16.03 -2.60 -1.15
N LEU A 92 15.12 -2.90 -2.07
CA LEU A 92 15.15 -2.42 -3.45
C LEU A 92 15.06 -0.89 -3.56
N PHE A 93 14.26 -0.26 -2.70
CA PHE A 93 14.09 1.20 -2.62
C PHE A 93 15.19 1.89 -1.79
N ASN A 94 16.21 1.15 -1.32
CA ASN A 94 17.29 1.75 -0.55
C ASN A 94 17.97 2.89 -1.34
N GLN A 95 18.19 4.03 -0.68
CA GLN A 95 18.67 5.24 -1.35
C GLN A 95 20.09 5.10 -1.91
N SER A 96 20.97 4.36 -1.23
CA SER A 96 22.40 4.26 -1.55
C SER A 96 22.77 3.01 -2.33
N PHE A 97 22.12 1.87 -2.03
CA PHE A 97 22.46 0.56 -2.59
C PHE A 97 21.29 -0.14 -3.29
N GLY A 98 20.13 0.51 -3.42
CA GLY A 98 18.93 -0.11 -4.00
C GLY A 98 19.00 -0.19 -5.53
N GLU A 99 18.68 -1.37 -6.07
CA GLU A 99 18.61 -1.63 -7.51
C GLU A 99 17.68 -0.65 -8.24
N ILE A 100 16.57 -0.25 -7.62
CA ILE A 100 15.63 0.71 -8.21
C ILE A 100 16.32 2.07 -8.43
N ASN A 101 17.06 2.57 -7.45
CA ASN A 101 17.78 3.84 -7.60
C ASN A 101 18.94 3.74 -8.58
N MET A 102 19.63 2.61 -8.66
CA MET A 102 20.68 2.39 -9.66
C MET A 102 20.09 2.42 -11.08
N MET A 103 18.96 1.72 -11.28
CA MET A 103 18.26 1.71 -12.56
C MET A 103 17.72 3.09 -12.94
N LEU A 104 17.05 3.80 -12.02
CA LEU A 104 16.55 5.16 -12.27
C LEU A 104 17.69 6.14 -12.58
N SER A 105 18.84 6.00 -11.89
CA SER A 105 20.02 6.82 -12.16
C SER A 105 20.61 6.52 -13.53
N ALA A 106 20.60 5.27 -13.99
CA ALA A 106 21.12 4.89 -15.29
C ALA A 106 20.21 5.34 -16.45
N LEU A 107 18.88 5.22 -16.28
CA LEU A 107 17.91 5.54 -17.32
C LEU A 107 17.57 7.03 -17.40
N PHE A 108 17.45 7.68 -16.25
CA PHE A 108 16.91 9.04 -16.14
C PHE A 108 17.85 10.02 -15.42
N GLY A 109 18.99 9.55 -14.88
CA GLY A 109 19.92 10.41 -14.13
C GLY A 109 19.41 10.85 -12.76
N ILE A 110 18.30 10.30 -12.25
CA ILE A 110 17.67 10.71 -10.98
C ILE A 110 17.84 9.65 -9.89
N LYS A 111 17.91 10.11 -8.63
CA LYS A 111 17.93 9.25 -7.43
C LYS A 111 16.90 9.74 -6.42
N PRO A 112 15.63 9.30 -6.52
CA PRO A 112 14.59 9.72 -5.60
C PRO A 112 14.91 9.35 -4.15
N ALA A 113 14.56 10.24 -3.23
CA ALA A 113 14.82 10.09 -1.81
C ALA A 113 13.68 9.34 -1.09
N TRP A 114 13.46 8.07 -1.45
CA TRP A 114 12.29 7.25 -1.05
C TRP A 114 11.96 7.19 0.45
N PHE A 115 12.93 7.36 1.35
CA PHE A 115 12.73 7.36 2.81
C PHE A 115 12.87 8.73 3.48
N SER A 116 13.40 9.73 2.77
CA SER A 116 13.73 11.05 3.34
C SER A 116 12.77 12.13 2.89
N ASP A 117 12.27 12.04 1.65
CA ASP A 117 11.31 12.99 1.12
C ASP A 117 9.87 12.43 1.27
N PRO A 118 8.94 13.19 1.89
CA PRO A 118 7.57 12.73 2.11
C PRO A 118 6.81 12.36 0.84
N ASN A 119 7.02 13.07 -0.28
CA ASN A 119 6.25 12.83 -1.51
C ASN A 119 6.68 11.52 -2.18
N THR A 120 7.98 11.30 -2.29
CA THR A 120 8.53 10.06 -2.84
C THR A 120 8.27 8.86 -1.92
N ALA A 121 8.30 9.05 -0.60
CA ALA A 121 7.90 8.02 0.37
C ALA A 121 6.43 7.60 0.17
N ARG A 122 5.53 8.58 0.07
CA ARG A 122 4.11 8.35 -0.21
C ARG A 122 3.89 7.59 -1.52
N ALA A 123 4.60 7.98 -2.59
CA ALA A 123 4.55 7.29 -3.88
C ALA A 123 5.03 5.83 -3.76
N MET A 124 6.14 5.59 -3.07
CA MET A 124 6.65 4.24 -2.81
C MET A 124 5.62 3.37 -2.10
N VAL A 125 4.99 3.87 -1.03
CA VAL A 125 3.97 3.09 -0.30
C VAL A 125 2.78 2.76 -1.21
N ILE A 126 2.31 3.71 -2.03
CA ILE A 126 1.22 3.47 -2.99
C ILE A 126 1.62 2.40 -4.03
N ILE A 127 2.84 2.47 -4.59
CA ILE A 127 3.32 1.51 -5.59
C ILE A 127 3.36 0.10 -5.00
N VAL A 128 3.97 -0.07 -3.83
CA VAL A 128 4.08 -1.38 -3.17
C VAL A 128 2.69 -1.92 -2.79
N ASN A 129 1.81 -1.06 -2.28
CA ASN A 129 0.46 -1.47 -1.92
C ASN A 129 -0.39 -1.85 -3.15
N THR A 130 -0.20 -1.15 -4.26
CA THR A 130 -0.84 -1.49 -5.54
C THR A 130 -0.33 -2.85 -6.05
N TRP A 131 0.98 -3.09 -5.98
CA TRP A 131 1.60 -4.36 -6.39
C TRP A 131 1.07 -5.55 -5.58
N LEU A 132 0.86 -5.37 -4.27
CA LEU A 132 0.28 -6.39 -3.40
C LEU A 132 -1.22 -6.58 -3.59
N GLY A 133 -1.94 -5.50 -3.91
CA GLY A 133 -3.41 -5.49 -3.94
C GLY A 133 -4.04 -5.81 -5.30
N TYR A 134 -3.35 -5.55 -6.42
CA TYR A 134 -3.93 -5.77 -7.75
C TYR A 134 -4.34 -7.24 -8.01
N PRO A 135 -3.61 -8.30 -7.54
CA PRO A 135 -4.00 -9.66 -7.86
C PRO A 135 -5.32 -10.04 -7.18
N TYR A 136 -5.58 -9.51 -5.98
CA TYR A 136 -6.86 -9.69 -5.29
C TYR A 136 -8.02 -9.11 -6.13
N MET A 137 -7.90 -7.86 -6.58
CA MET A 137 -8.92 -7.23 -7.42
C MET A 137 -9.09 -7.94 -8.77
N MET A 138 -8.00 -8.40 -9.37
CA MET A 138 -8.04 -9.18 -10.61
C MET A 138 -8.85 -10.48 -10.44
N ILE A 139 -8.61 -11.24 -9.38
CA ILE A 139 -9.35 -12.49 -9.10
C ILE A 139 -10.83 -12.20 -8.85
N LEU A 140 -11.12 -11.16 -8.05
CA LEU A 140 -12.49 -10.75 -7.75
C LEU A 140 -13.27 -10.41 -9.02
N LEU A 141 -12.72 -9.54 -9.87
CA LEU A 141 -13.35 -9.09 -11.11
C LEU A 141 -13.46 -10.19 -12.16
N HIS A 142 -12.46 -11.07 -12.22
CA HIS A 142 -12.50 -12.26 -13.08
C HIS A 142 -13.68 -13.17 -12.69
N GLY A 143 -13.87 -13.41 -11.40
CA GLY A 143 -14.96 -14.24 -10.89
C GLY A 143 -16.35 -13.66 -11.15
N THR A 144 -16.52 -12.34 -10.97
CA THR A 144 -17.81 -11.68 -11.25
C THR A 144 -18.15 -11.65 -12.73
N ALA A 145 -17.16 -11.45 -13.60
CA ALA A 145 -17.39 -11.45 -15.05
C ALA A 145 -17.80 -12.84 -15.57
N GLU A 146 -17.27 -13.92 -14.98
CA GLU A 146 -17.65 -15.29 -15.33
C GLU A 146 -19.10 -15.61 -14.89
N SER A 147 -19.51 -15.17 -13.69
CA SER A 147 -20.86 -15.44 -13.16
C SER A 147 -21.98 -14.80 -13.96
N ASP A 148 -21.75 -13.64 -14.57
CA ASP A 148 -22.75 -12.94 -15.39
C ASP A 148 -22.90 -13.56 -16.80
N SER A 149 -21.97 -14.43 -17.20
CA SER A 149 -21.95 -15.05 -18.53
C SER A 149 -22.53 -16.46 -18.60
N GLY A 150 -22.90 -17.04 -17.46
CA GLY A 150 -23.50 -18.39 -17.34
C GLY A 150 -24.99 -18.34 -17.01
#